data_AF-A0A1H4UDV3-F1
#
_entry.id   AF-A0A1H4UDV3-F1
#
_cell.length_a   1.000
_cell.length_b   1.000
_cell.length_c   1.000
_cell.angle_alpha   90.00
_cell.angle_beta   90.00
_cell.angle_gamma   90.00
#
_symmetry.space_group_name_H-M   'P 1'
#
loop_
_entity.id
_entity.type
_entity.pdbx_description
1 polymer ?
#
loop_
_entity_poly.entity_id
_entity_poly.type
_entity_poly.pdbx_seq_one_letter_code
_entity_poly.pdbx_strand_id
1 'polypeptide(L)'
;MTPNTTDKLELDEARVLIGDRLPKFKNTLPAAWWIATDPRVVDGYDRYRSSYDAWNKKVFDVADDIGVKTARISWFGVHGYEPTDEMRAGRTVVPVGWRIDSKSGHLVPSRRTKADREAATVQRFKELGHAPQESDFLPTMDIEVRIPTGNGFSFRRYEPHYCRVANAVIAVMNADPDRVPDSDSRVDTATWHRQKLSVLHALVEEAGDA
;
A
#
# COMPACT_ATOMS: atom_id res chain seq x y z
N MET A 1 -6.15 -28.78 -12.54
CA MET A 1 -4.85 -28.60 -13.22
C MET A 1 -4.56 -27.12 -13.12
N THR A 2 -3.57 -26.71 -12.34
CA THR A 2 -3.20 -25.29 -12.24
C THR A 2 -2.44 -24.94 -13.51
N PRO A 3 -2.88 -23.96 -14.32
CA PRO A 3 -2.17 -23.57 -15.53
C PRO A 3 -0.74 -23.16 -15.18
N ASN A 4 0.22 -23.58 -15.99
CA ASN A 4 1.63 -23.25 -15.81
C ASN A 4 1.85 -21.83 -16.36
N THR A 5 1.94 -20.83 -15.48
CA THR A 5 1.75 -19.41 -15.77
C THR A 5 2.92 -18.73 -16.49
N THR A 6 3.80 -19.49 -17.16
CA THR A 6 4.93 -18.91 -17.92
C THR A 6 4.51 -18.29 -19.25
N ASP A 7 3.36 -18.70 -19.79
CA ASP A 7 2.83 -18.21 -21.06
C ASP A 7 1.83 -17.05 -20.88
N LYS A 8 1.62 -16.28 -21.95
CA LYS A 8 0.58 -15.24 -21.96
C LYS A 8 -0.77 -15.93 -21.83
N LEU A 9 -1.49 -15.62 -20.75
CA LEU A 9 -2.79 -16.19 -20.46
C LEU A 9 -3.78 -15.87 -21.59
N GLU A 10 -4.57 -16.86 -21.94
CA GLU A 10 -5.81 -16.65 -22.66
C GLU A 10 -6.94 -16.25 -21.69
N LEU A 11 -8.02 -15.65 -22.21
CA LEU A 11 -9.07 -15.06 -21.38
C LEU A 11 -9.70 -16.05 -20.39
N ASP A 12 -9.96 -17.30 -20.84
CA ASP A 12 -10.54 -18.34 -19.98
C ASP A 12 -9.62 -18.74 -18.82
N GLU A 13 -8.30 -18.79 -19.06
CA GLU A 13 -7.33 -19.10 -18.01
C GLU A 13 -7.24 -17.96 -17.00
N ALA A 14 -7.27 -16.72 -17.49
CA ALA A 14 -7.28 -15.53 -16.64
C ALA A 14 -8.55 -15.47 -15.76
N ARG A 15 -9.71 -15.85 -16.28
CA ARG A 15 -10.97 -15.96 -15.50
C ARG A 15 -10.83 -16.93 -14.33
N VAL A 16 -10.22 -18.10 -14.54
CA VAL A 16 -10.01 -19.08 -13.46
C VAL A 16 -9.08 -18.54 -12.37
N LEU A 17 -8.03 -17.81 -12.76
CA LEU A 17 -7.07 -17.27 -11.81
C LEU A 17 -7.60 -16.06 -11.04
N ILE A 18 -8.39 -15.21 -11.71
CA ILE A 18 -8.86 -13.94 -11.13
C ILE A 18 -10.18 -14.12 -10.37
N GLY A 19 -11.10 -14.91 -10.90
CA GLY A 19 -12.46 -15.06 -10.36
C GLY A 19 -13.22 -13.74 -10.36
N ASP A 20 -14.01 -13.51 -9.31
CA ASP A 20 -14.82 -12.30 -9.09
C ASP A 20 -14.05 -11.16 -8.39
N ARG A 21 -12.75 -11.33 -8.17
CA ARG A 21 -11.92 -10.42 -7.35
C ARG A 21 -11.07 -9.45 -8.16
N LEU A 22 -11.45 -9.15 -9.40
CA LEU A 22 -10.74 -8.17 -10.19
C LEU A 22 -10.83 -6.79 -9.51
N PRO A 23 -9.71 -6.07 -9.30
CA PRO A 23 -9.77 -4.73 -8.73
C PRO A 23 -10.50 -3.78 -9.69
N LYS A 24 -11.29 -2.88 -9.11
CA LYS A 24 -11.99 -1.85 -9.87
C LYS A 24 -11.02 -0.79 -10.37
N PHE A 25 -10.88 -0.65 -11.68
CA PHE A 25 -10.09 0.42 -12.29
C PHE A 25 -10.99 1.61 -12.59
N LYS A 26 -10.78 2.75 -11.93
CA LYS A 26 -11.55 3.96 -12.19
C LYS A 26 -10.92 4.73 -13.35
N ASN A 27 -11.67 4.89 -14.45
CA ASN A 27 -11.40 5.78 -15.60
C ASN A 27 -10.17 5.47 -16.46
N THR A 28 -9.20 4.68 -16.01
CA THR A 28 -8.00 4.38 -16.80
C THR A 28 -7.47 2.99 -16.46
N LEU A 29 -7.30 2.16 -17.48
CA LEU A 29 -6.66 0.86 -17.33
C LEU A 29 -5.16 1.01 -17.05
N PRO A 30 -4.57 0.08 -16.31
CA PRO A 30 -3.12 0.02 -16.13
C PRO A 30 -2.39 -0.06 -17.48
N ALA A 31 -1.20 0.52 -17.54
CA ALA A 31 -0.30 0.42 -18.70
C ALA A 31 0.42 -0.93 -18.77
N ALA A 32 0.54 -1.64 -17.64
CA ALA A 32 1.06 -2.99 -17.59
C ALA A 32 0.46 -3.76 -16.41
N TRP A 33 0.42 -5.09 -16.56
CA TRP A 33 0.04 -5.97 -15.47
C TRP A 33 0.79 -7.29 -15.53
N TRP A 34 0.96 -7.89 -14.36
CA TRP A 34 1.62 -9.16 -14.12
C TRP A 34 0.76 -10.03 -13.23
N ILE A 35 0.99 -11.33 -13.28
CA ILE A 35 0.37 -12.31 -12.41
C ILE A 35 1.43 -13.23 -11.83
N ALA A 36 1.25 -13.59 -10.56
CA ALA A 36 2.04 -14.57 -9.84
C ALA A 36 1.10 -15.60 -9.21
N THR A 37 1.34 -16.88 -9.50
CA THR A 37 0.59 -18.03 -8.97
C THR A 37 1.43 -18.88 -8.02
N ASP A 38 2.68 -18.52 -7.79
CA ASP A 38 3.54 -19.20 -6.80
C ASP A 38 2.84 -19.14 -5.43
N PRO A 39 2.57 -20.29 -4.78
CA PRO A 39 1.98 -20.33 -3.45
C PRO A 39 2.69 -19.44 -2.43
N ARG A 40 4.01 -19.29 -2.54
CA ARG A 40 4.80 -18.41 -1.64
C ARG A 40 4.43 -16.94 -1.79
N VAL A 41 4.11 -16.49 -3.01
CA VAL A 41 3.66 -15.11 -3.25
C VAL A 41 2.25 -14.91 -2.73
N VAL A 42 1.36 -15.88 -2.98
CA VAL A 42 -0.03 -15.85 -2.51
C VAL A 42 -0.09 -15.83 -0.99
N ASP A 43 0.57 -16.77 -0.32
CA ASP A 43 0.64 -16.85 1.14
C ASP A 43 1.35 -15.63 1.73
N GLY A 44 2.40 -15.14 1.05
CA GLY A 44 3.11 -13.91 1.42
C GLY A 44 2.18 -12.70 1.42
N TYR A 45 1.39 -12.51 0.36
CA TYR A 45 0.43 -11.41 0.28
C TYR A 45 -0.65 -11.51 1.35
N ASP A 46 -1.20 -12.70 1.59
CA ASP A 46 -2.23 -12.91 2.61
C ASP A 46 -1.68 -12.61 4.03
N ARG A 47 -0.42 -12.98 4.31
CA ARG A 47 0.28 -12.61 5.55
C ARG A 47 0.55 -11.11 5.66
N TYR A 48 0.94 -10.46 4.56
CA TYR A 48 1.10 -9.01 4.50
C TYR A 48 -0.20 -8.31 4.86
N ARG A 49 -1.31 -8.67 4.20
CA ARG A 49 -2.64 -8.08 4.45
C ARG A 49 -3.06 -8.26 5.90
N SER A 50 -2.93 -9.46 6.45
CA SER A 50 -3.25 -9.71 7.85
C SER A 50 -2.37 -8.88 8.81
N SER A 51 -1.08 -8.73 8.51
CA SER A 51 -0.16 -7.94 9.34
C SER A 51 -0.46 -6.46 9.26
N TYR A 52 -0.73 -5.95 8.05
CA TYR A 52 -1.10 -4.56 7.81
C TYR A 52 -2.44 -4.22 8.48
N ASP A 53 -3.46 -5.08 8.36
CA ASP A 53 -4.76 -4.84 8.99
C ASP A 53 -4.67 -4.84 10.52
N ALA A 54 -3.88 -5.76 11.11
CA ALA A 54 -3.62 -5.78 12.54
C ALA A 54 -2.85 -4.54 13.02
N TRP A 55 -1.86 -4.10 12.24
CA TRP A 55 -1.13 -2.85 12.49
C TRP A 55 -2.05 -1.64 12.40
N ASN A 56 -2.83 -1.52 11.33
CA ASN A 56 -3.75 -0.43 11.07
C ASN A 56 -4.80 -0.33 12.18
N LYS A 57 -5.33 -1.47 12.65
CA LYS A 57 -6.23 -1.51 13.80
C LYS A 57 -5.58 -0.87 15.04
N LYS A 58 -4.33 -1.24 15.38
CA LYS A 58 -3.63 -0.64 16.54
C LYS A 58 -3.46 0.87 16.41
N VAL A 59 -3.20 1.36 15.20
CA VAL A 59 -3.09 2.80 14.93
C VAL A 59 -4.42 3.50 15.22
N PHE A 60 -5.53 2.97 14.71
CA PHE A 60 -6.85 3.59 14.92
C PHE A 60 -7.40 3.39 16.34
N ASP A 61 -7.05 2.30 17.03
CA ASP A 61 -7.34 2.13 18.46
C ASP A 61 -6.69 3.25 19.29
N VAL A 62 -5.48 3.70 18.92
CA VAL A 62 -4.82 4.85 19.57
C VAL A 62 -5.51 6.17 19.19
N ALA A 63 -5.94 6.32 17.94
CA ALA A 63 -6.67 7.52 17.50
C ALA A 63 -7.99 7.69 18.28
N ASP A 64 -8.76 6.60 18.41
CA ASP A 64 -10.02 6.60 19.14
C ASP A 64 -9.81 6.93 20.63
N ASP A 65 -8.80 6.33 21.26
CA ASP A 65 -8.48 6.57 22.68
C ASP A 65 -8.12 8.03 22.99
N ILE A 66 -7.58 8.76 22.01
CA ILE A 66 -7.19 10.17 22.17
C ILE A 66 -8.21 11.14 21.55
N GLY A 67 -9.36 10.62 21.11
CA GLY A 67 -10.49 11.42 20.61
C GLY A 67 -10.26 12.05 19.25
N VAL A 68 -9.47 11.44 18.38
CA VAL A 68 -9.21 11.90 17.01
C VAL A 68 -9.55 10.82 15.99
N LYS A 69 -9.75 11.21 14.72
CA LYS A 69 -10.22 10.29 13.67
C LYS A 69 -9.15 9.88 12.65
N THR A 70 -8.05 10.64 12.58
CA THR A 70 -7.12 10.52 11.47
C THR A 70 -5.70 10.41 11.99
N ALA A 71 -4.98 9.40 11.49
CA ALA A 71 -3.54 9.26 11.67
C ALA A 71 -2.80 9.77 10.43
N ARG A 72 -1.66 10.43 10.62
CA ARG A 72 -0.73 10.76 9.54
C ARG A 72 0.25 9.61 9.35
N ILE A 73 -0.01 8.81 8.33
CA ILE A 73 0.76 7.61 8.01
C ILE A 73 1.64 7.85 6.78
N SER A 74 2.83 7.27 6.77
CA SER A 74 3.61 7.02 5.54
C SER A 74 4.18 5.60 5.57
N TRP A 75 4.95 5.22 4.54
CA TRP A 75 5.71 3.98 4.51
C TRP A 75 6.67 3.79 5.71
N PHE A 76 7.06 4.87 6.40
CA PHE A 76 7.86 4.79 7.63
C PHE A 76 7.02 4.52 8.90
N GLY A 77 5.69 4.44 8.79
CA GLY A 77 4.77 4.27 9.91
C GLY A 77 4.02 5.56 10.26
N VAL A 78 3.65 5.70 11.53
CA VAL A 78 2.82 6.81 12.04
C VAL A 78 3.69 8.00 12.45
N HIS A 79 3.44 9.17 11.85
CA HIS A 79 4.12 10.43 12.21
C HIS A 79 3.43 11.19 13.35
N GLY A 80 2.14 10.93 13.55
CA GLY A 80 1.29 11.58 14.55
C GLY A 80 -0.17 11.46 14.14
N TYR A 81 -1.05 12.10 14.90
CA TYR A 81 -2.49 12.15 14.60
C TYR A 81 -2.93 13.57 14.26
N GLU A 82 -3.99 13.70 13.48
CA GLU A 82 -4.57 15.00 13.17
C GLU A 82 -5.36 15.52 14.39
N PRO A 83 -4.94 16.62 15.04
CA PRO A 83 -5.72 17.22 16.11
C PRO A 83 -7.05 17.76 15.57
N THR A 84 -8.09 17.77 16.41
CA THR A 84 -9.35 18.43 16.06
C THR A 84 -9.20 19.95 16.02
N ASP A 85 -10.10 20.64 15.31
CA ASP A 85 -10.12 22.11 15.27
C ASP A 85 -10.31 22.73 16.67
N GLU A 86 -11.04 22.05 17.55
CA GLU A 86 -11.23 22.47 18.94
C GLU A 86 -9.93 22.39 19.74
N MET A 87 -9.14 21.32 19.56
CA MET A 87 -7.82 21.19 20.20
C MET A 87 -6.86 22.26 19.69
N ARG A 88 -6.85 22.51 18.36
CA ARG A 88 -6.01 23.57 17.75
C ARG A 88 -6.37 24.96 18.26
N ALA A 89 -7.66 25.21 18.46
CA ALA A 89 -8.16 26.48 19.00
C ALA A 89 -8.05 26.59 20.54
N GLY A 90 -7.51 25.56 21.22
CA GLY A 90 -7.40 25.52 22.69
C GLY A 90 -8.76 25.45 23.40
N ARG A 91 -9.82 25.06 22.68
CA ARG A 91 -11.19 24.93 23.21
C ARG A 91 -11.43 23.59 23.90
N THR A 92 -10.66 22.57 23.54
CA THR A 92 -10.64 21.27 24.24
C THR A 92 -9.24 20.93 24.73
N VAL A 93 -9.20 20.11 25.77
CA VAL A 93 -7.95 19.67 26.40
C VAL A 93 -7.29 18.61 25.54
N VAL A 94 -6.02 18.85 25.19
CA VAL A 94 -5.16 17.82 24.62
C VAL A 94 -5.00 16.68 25.64
N PRO A 95 -5.22 15.40 25.25
CA PRO A 95 -5.13 14.28 26.19
C PRO A 95 -3.81 14.22 26.94
N VAL A 96 -3.87 13.79 28.20
CA VAL A 96 -2.68 13.70 29.08
C VAL A 96 -1.61 12.83 28.42
N GLY A 97 -0.37 13.31 28.44
CA GLY A 97 0.77 12.62 27.81
C GLY A 97 0.90 12.87 26.31
N TRP A 98 0.04 13.71 25.71
CA TRP A 98 0.12 14.15 24.31
C TRP A 98 0.39 15.65 24.21
N ARG A 99 0.83 16.09 23.03
CA ARG A 99 1.02 17.50 22.68
C ARG A 99 0.81 17.69 21.19
N ILE A 100 0.40 18.90 20.80
CA ILE A 100 0.49 19.33 19.40
C ILE A 100 1.94 19.74 19.15
N ASP A 101 2.58 19.10 18.18
CA ASP A 101 3.95 19.43 17.79
C ASP A 101 3.95 20.70 16.95
N SER A 102 4.75 21.70 17.34
CA SER A 102 4.76 23.01 16.69
C SER A 102 5.35 23.01 15.28
N LYS A 103 6.13 21.98 14.92
CA LYS A 103 6.74 21.87 13.59
C LYS A 103 5.83 21.14 12.61
N SER A 104 5.34 19.98 13.03
CA SER A 104 4.52 19.13 12.17
C SER A 104 3.02 19.45 12.25
N GLY A 105 2.58 20.13 13.31
CA GLY A 105 1.18 20.43 13.56
C GLY A 105 0.35 19.22 14.00
N HIS A 106 0.96 18.05 14.17
CA HIS A 106 0.28 16.81 14.56
C HIS A 106 0.30 16.58 16.07
N LEU A 107 -0.64 15.77 16.54
CA LEU A 107 -0.69 15.26 17.89
C LEU A 107 0.31 14.11 18.05
N VAL A 108 1.26 14.27 18.97
CA VAL A 108 2.32 13.30 19.26
C VAL A 108 2.50 13.14 20.77
N PRO A 109 3.11 12.05 21.26
CA PRO A 109 3.42 11.92 22.68
C PRO A 109 4.30 13.07 23.18
N SER A 110 4.00 13.59 24.37
CA SER A 110 4.90 14.51 25.06
C SER A 110 6.21 13.80 25.41
N ARG A 111 7.32 14.52 25.34
CA ARG A 111 8.66 14.05 25.71
C ARG A 111 9.46 15.12 26.45
N ARG A 112 8.76 16.09 27.05
CA ARG A 112 9.37 17.28 27.67
C ARG A 112 10.14 16.88 28.92
N THR A 113 9.52 16.08 29.79
CA THR A 113 10.13 15.61 31.04
C THR A 113 10.67 14.18 30.92
N LYS A 114 11.44 13.71 31.90
CA LYS A 114 11.86 12.30 32.00
C LYS A 114 10.63 11.39 32.16
N ALA A 115 9.69 11.76 33.03
CA ALA A 115 8.45 11.03 33.25
C ALA A 115 7.62 10.90 31.95
N ASP A 116 7.56 11.96 31.14
CA ASP A 116 6.88 11.91 29.84
C ASP A 116 7.54 10.89 28.89
N ARG A 117 8.88 10.84 28.87
CA ARG A 117 9.63 9.94 27.97
C ARG A 117 9.48 8.47 28.35
N GLU A 118 9.25 8.21 29.63
CA GLU A 118 9.03 6.89 30.22
C GLU A 118 7.54 6.54 30.31
N ALA A 119 6.64 7.45 29.91
CA ALA A 119 5.21 7.24 29.97
C ALA A 119 4.75 6.15 28.99
N ALA A 120 3.69 5.44 29.38
CA ALA A 120 3.04 4.41 28.56
C ALA A 120 2.59 4.95 27.19
N THR A 121 2.25 6.24 27.06
CA THR A 121 1.86 6.86 25.78
C THR A 121 3.02 6.88 24.77
N VAL A 122 4.25 7.15 25.23
CA VAL A 122 5.44 7.12 24.37
C VAL A 122 5.74 5.69 23.94
N GLN A 123 5.61 4.72 24.84
CA GLN A 123 5.84 3.32 24.53
C GLN A 123 4.80 2.78 23.54
N ARG A 124 3.51 3.04 23.78
CA ARG A 124 2.42 2.64 22.89
C ARG A 124 2.57 3.23 21.49
N PHE A 125 2.97 4.50 21.38
CA PHE A 125 3.24 5.13 20.08
C PHE A 125 4.47 4.53 19.39
N LYS A 126 5.52 4.18 20.13
CA LYS A 126 6.70 3.49 19.58
C LYS A 126 6.36 2.08 19.08
N GLU A 127 5.47 1.37 19.76
CA GLU A 127 5.00 0.03 19.37
C GLU A 127 4.20 0.03 18.06
N LEU A 128 3.67 1.17 17.64
CA LEU A 128 3.11 1.31 16.30
C LEU A 128 4.20 1.13 15.24
N GLY A 129 5.47 1.44 15.53
CA GLY A 129 6.61 1.06 14.70
C GLY A 129 6.48 1.42 13.22
N HIS A 130 7.17 0.63 12.39
CA HIS A 130 7.07 0.70 10.94
C HIS A 130 5.78 0.02 10.46
N ALA A 131 5.13 0.60 9.45
CA ALA A 131 4.03 -0.06 8.76
C ALA A 131 4.58 -1.29 8.03
N PRO A 132 3.93 -2.47 8.12
CA PRO A 132 4.30 -3.63 7.31
C PRO A 132 4.35 -3.25 5.83
N GLN A 133 5.40 -3.66 5.11
CA GLN A 133 5.56 -3.42 3.68
C GLN A 133 5.42 -4.72 2.89
N GLU A 134 4.94 -4.66 1.66
CA GLU A 134 4.80 -5.82 0.78
C GLU A 134 6.13 -6.57 0.59
N SER A 135 7.23 -5.83 0.48
CA SER A 135 8.59 -6.36 0.33
C SER A 135 9.05 -7.23 1.51
N ASP A 136 8.41 -7.12 2.68
CA ASP A 136 8.73 -7.95 3.84
C ASP A 136 8.14 -9.36 3.74
N PHE A 137 7.19 -9.59 2.82
CA PHE A 137 6.40 -10.83 2.76
C PHE A 137 6.39 -11.52 1.41
N LEU A 138 6.58 -10.78 0.31
CA LEU A 138 6.58 -11.33 -1.05
C LEU A 138 7.72 -10.72 -1.88
N PRO A 139 8.23 -11.46 -2.89
CA PRO A 139 9.22 -10.91 -3.82
C PRO A 139 8.58 -9.80 -4.67
N THR A 140 8.76 -8.54 -4.29
CA THR A 140 8.25 -7.40 -5.05
C THR A 140 9.10 -7.12 -6.28
N MET A 141 8.48 -6.59 -7.33
CA MET A 141 9.17 -6.07 -8.51
C MET A 141 9.88 -4.75 -8.20
N ASP A 142 11.14 -4.63 -8.61
CA ASP A 142 11.95 -3.42 -8.45
C ASP A 142 11.80 -2.49 -9.68
N ILE A 143 10.56 -2.26 -10.11
CA ILE A 143 10.25 -1.29 -11.17
C ILE A 143 9.67 -0.03 -10.57
N GLU A 144 10.22 1.12 -10.97
CA GLU A 144 9.65 2.44 -10.70
C GLU A 144 9.75 3.29 -11.96
N VAL A 145 8.61 3.83 -12.42
CA VAL A 145 8.58 4.82 -13.50
C VAL A 145 8.52 6.22 -12.90
N ARG A 146 9.51 7.06 -13.23
CA ARG A 146 9.58 8.46 -12.80
C ARG A 146 9.23 9.38 -13.96
N ILE A 147 8.11 10.10 -13.86
CA ILE A 147 7.67 11.08 -14.86
C ILE A 147 7.97 12.50 -14.35
N PRO A 148 8.79 13.31 -15.04
CA PRO A 148 9.02 14.71 -14.65
C PRO A 148 7.72 15.51 -14.60
N THR A 149 7.58 16.37 -13.59
CA THR A 149 6.36 17.21 -13.42
C THR A 149 6.51 18.64 -13.98
N GLY A 150 7.54 18.88 -14.79
CA GLY A 150 7.74 20.13 -15.54
C GLY A 150 8.52 21.24 -14.81
N ASN A 151 8.76 21.11 -13.51
CA ASN A 151 9.46 22.09 -12.66
C ASN A 151 10.91 21.71 -12.31
N GLY A 152 11.55 20.87 -13.13
CA GLY A 152 12.99 20.56 -13.08
C GLY A 152 13.49 19.69 -11.92
N PHE A 153 12.76 19.65 -10.79
CA PHE A 153 13.19 18.95 -9.57
C PHE A 153 12.17 18.01 -8.95
N SER A 154 10.94 17.92 -9.48
CA SER A 154 9.98 16.90 -9.01
C SER A 154 9.54 15.92 -10.09
N PHE A 155 9.37 14.69 -9.65
CA PHE A 155 8.90 13.56 -10.44
C PHE A 155 7.67 12.97 -9.78
N ARG A 156 6.72 12.53 -10.60
CA ARG A 156 5.69 11.60 -10.16
C ARG A 156 6.24 10.19 -10.30
N ARG A 157 6.16 9.42 -9.21
CA ARG A 157 6.59 8.03 -9.14
C ARG A 157 5.40 7.12 -9.36
N TYR A 158 5.60 6.07 -10.13
CA TYR A 158 4.64 5.01 -10.34
C TYR A 158 5.34 3.68 -10.05
N GLU A 159 4.76 2.94 -9.12
CA GLU A 159 5.24 1.63 -8.66
C GLU A 159 4.13 0.59 -8.90
N PRO A 160 4.47 -0.70 -8.99
CA PRO A 160 3.48 -1.76 -9.07
C PRO A 160 2.58 -1.79 -7.83
N HIS A 161 1.26 -1.84 -8.06
CA HIS A 161 0.28 -2.07 -7.02
C HIS A 161 -0.16 -3.53 -7.02
N TYR A 162 -0.04 -4.21 -5.89
CA TYR A 162 -0.32 -5.63 -5.75
C TYR A 162 -1.74 -5.89 -5.23
N CYS A 163 -2.44 -6.86 -5.81
CA CYS A 163 -3.80 -7.22 -5.44
C CYS A 163 -3.98 -8.74 -5.41
N ARG A 164 -4.58 -9.25 -4.32
CA ARG A 164 -5.01 -10.64 -4.21
C ARG A 164 -6.28 -10.87 -5.02
N VAL A 165 -6.25 -11.86 -5.92
CA VAL A 165 -7.44 -12.30 -6.68
C VAL A 165 -7.92 -13.67 -6.19
N ALA A 166 -8.63 -14.48 -6.97
CA ALA A 166 -9.09 -15.79 -6.51
C ALA A 166 -7.92 -16.75 -6.22
N ASN A 167 -7.07 -17.03 -7.22
CA ASN A 167 -6.02 -18.05 -7.15
C ASN A 167 -4.61 -17.51 -7.43
N ALA A 168 -4.45 -16.19 -7.46
CA ALA A 168 -3.19 -15.53 -7.76
C ALA A 168 -3.03 -14.20 -7.00
N VAL A 169 -1.87 -13.59 -7.16
CA VAL A 169 -1.64 -12.15 -6.92
C VAL A 169 -1.37 -11.50 -8.26
N ILE A 170 -2.07 -10.39 -8.54
CA ILE A 170 -1.77 -9.55 -9.70
C ILE A 170 -0.99 -8.33 -9.24
N ALA A 171 -0.16 -7.80 -10.12
CA ALA A 171 0.44 -6.49 -9.97
C ALA A 171 0.07 -5.63 -11.17
N VAL A 172 -0.26 -4.37 -10.93
CA VAL A 172 -0.66 -3.43 -11.97
C VAL A 172 0.17 -2.16 -11.89
N MET A 173 0.51 -1.57 -13.03
CA MET A 173 1.23 -0.30 -13.07
C MET A 173 0.57 0.66 -14.05
N ASN A 174 0.32 1.89 -13.58
CA ASN A 174 -0.42 2.90 -14.35
C ASN A 174 0.47 3.73 -15.28
N ALA A 175 1.79 3.66 -15.10
CA ALA A 175 2.75 4.20 -16.06
C ALA A 175 3.38 3.07 -16.85
N ASP A 176 3.79 3.38 -18.07
CA ASP A 176 4.40 2.42 -18.97
C ASP A 176 5.82 2.02 -18.49
N PRO A 177 6.04 0.76 -18.06
CA PRO A 177 7.35 0.27 -17.63
C PRO A 177 8.41 0.34 -18.73
N ASP A 178 8.00 0.28 -20.00
CA ASP A 178 8.94 0.17 -21.13
C ASP A 178 9.65 1.51 -21.41
N ARG A 179 9.21 2.59 -20.74
CA ARG A 179 9.91 3.88 -20.72
C ARG A 179 11.12 3.89 -19.79
N VAL A 180 11.27 2.88 -18.94
CA VAL A 180 12.41 2.73 -18.03
C VAL A 180 13.41 1.78 -18.68
N PRO A 181 14.66 2.22 -18.93
CA PRO A 181 15.70 1.33 -19.42
C PRO A 181 15.85 0.11 -18.51
N ASP A 182 15.94 -1.06 -19.14
CA ASP A 182 16.13 -2.35 -18.49
C ASP A 182 15.01 -2.76 -17.50
N SER A 183 13.80 -2.22 -17.64
CA SER A 183 12.67 -2.51 -16.75
C SER A 183 12.38 -4.00 -16.60
N ASP A 184 12.43 -4.76 -17.69
CA ASP A 184 12.21 -6.22 -17.67
C ASP A 184 13.27 -6.96 -16.83
N SER A 185 14.51 -6.46 -16.75
CA SER A 185 15.57 -7.07 -15.93
C SER A 185 15.36 -6.86 -14.42
N ARG A 186 14.47 -5.94 -14.05
CA ARG A 186 14.12 -5.62 -12.65
C ARG A 186 12.90 -6.40 -12.16
N VAL A 187 12.34 -7.25 -13.02
CA VAL A 187 11.27 -8.18 -12.70
C VAL A 187 11.86 -9.57 -12.60
N ASP A 188 11.62 -10.24 -11.48
CA ASP A 188 11.83 -11.68 -11.43
C ASP A 188 10.77 -12.38 -12.29
N THR A 189 11.10 -12.60 -13.56
CA THR A 189 10.21 -13.21 -14.56
C THR A 189 9.92 -14.69 -14.31
N ALA A 190 10.65 -15.33 -13.38
CA ALA A 190 10.31 -16.67 -12.91
C ALA A 190 9.10 -16.66 -11.96
N THR A 191 8.83 -15.52 -11.32
CA THR A 191 7.73 -15.34 -10.36
C THR A 191 6.59 -14.50 -10.96
N TRP A 192 6.93 -13.39 -11.61
CA TRP A 192 5.98 -12.42 -12.14
C TRP A 192 5.91 -12.49 -13.65
N HIS A 193 4.76 -12.92 -14.15
CA HIS A 193 4.56 -13.10 -15.58
C HIS A 193 3.75 -11.95 -16.14
N ARG A 194 4.39 -11.11 -16.98
CA ARG A 194 3.71 -9.98 -17.64
C ARG A 194 2.65 -10.50 -18.59
N GLN A 195 1.45 -9.95 -18.56
CA GLN A 195 0.31 -10.43 -19.35
C GLN A 195 -0.09 -9.45 -20.46
N LYS A 196 -0.93 -9.91 -21.42
CA LYS A 196 -1.44 -9.06 -22.51
C LYS A 196 -2.46 -8.07 -21.93
N LEU A 197 -2.38 -6.78 -22.29
CA LEU A 197 -3.36 -5.78 -21.85
C LEU A 197 -4.78 -6.06 -22.38
N SER A 198 -4.91 -6.66 -23.56
CA SER A 198 -6.19 -7.04 -24.15
C SER A 198 -6.98 -8.01 -23.27
N VAL A 199 -6.29 -8.90 -22.54
CA VAL A 199 -6.92 -9.83 -21.60
C VAL A 199 -7.46 -9.08 -20.38
N LEU A 200 -6.69 -8.14 -19.83
CA LEU A 200 -7.16 -7.29 -18.73
C LEU A 200 -8.36 -6.43 -19.16
N HIS A 201 -8.32 -5.87 -20.36
CA HIS A 201 -9.43 -5.09 -20.92
C HIS A 201 -10.73 -5.90 -20.95
N ALA A 202 -10.69 -7.10 -21.54
CA ALA A 202 -11.85 -7.97 -21.63
C ALA A 202 -12.41 -8.34 -20.24
N LEU A 203 -11.55 -8.62 -19.26
CA LEU A 203 -11.97 -8.92 -17.89
C LEU A 203 -12.66 -7.73 -17.21
N VAL A 204 -12.17 -6.50 -17.43
CA VAL A 204 -12.76 -5.28 -16.87
C VAL A 204 -14.11 -4.96 -17.53
N GLU A 205 -14.21 -5.14 -18.84
CA GLU A 205 -15.49 -5.00 -19.57
C GLU A 205 -16.54 -6.00 -19.05
N GLU A 206 -16.16 -7.26 -18.83
CA GLU A 206 -17.04 -8.29 -18.26
C GLU A 206 -17.51 -7.98 -16.84
N ALA A 207 -16.65 -7.35 -16.03
CA ALA A 207 -16.98 -6.92 -14.69
C ALA A 207 -17.94 -5.71 -14.63
N GLY A 208 -18.25 -5.09 -15.78
CA GLY A 208 -19.13 -3.93 -15.88
C GLY A 208 -18.48 -2.63 -15.37
N ASP A 209 -17.15 -2.57 -15.32
CA ASP A 209 -16.37 -1.43 -14.84
C ASP A 209 -15.70 -0.62 -15.99
N ALA A 210 -16.14 -0.83 -17.25
CA ALA A 210 -15.70 -0.09 -18.43
C ALA A 210 -16.61 1.11 -18.78
#